data_AF-A0A4Y7WQ00-F1
#
_entry.id   AF-A0A4Y7WQ00-F1
#
_cell.length_a   1.000
_cell.length_b   1.000
_cell.length_c   1.000
_cell.angle_alpha   90.00
_cell.angle_beta   90.00
_cell.angle_gamma   90.00
#
_symmetry.space_group_name_H-M   'P 1'
#
loop_
_entity.id
_entity.type
_entity.pdbx_description
1 polymer ?
#
loop_
_entity_poly.entity_id
_entity_poly.type
_entity_poly.pdbx_seq_one_letter_code
_entity_poly.pdbx_strand_id
1 'polypeptide(L)'
;MDRLKQTTEALRALTKEAETFYIDVVKKDPAYEVDFYGKVKPFADQVQPLAQEWASLVKPFLMQHYTKLVHVSQVEQTVENLDVVAIKSFYPSSGMRRQRETFKSVTFVLDAVLEEIKHANNKTI
;
A
#
# COMPACT_ATOMS: atom_id res chain seq x y z
N MET A 1 10.48 -9.89 -12.88
CA MET A 1 10.70 -9.57 -11.45
C MET A 1 10.84 -8.07 -11.19
N ASP A 2 11.64 -7.34 -11.97
CA ASP A 2 11.95 -5.92 -11.69
C ASP A 2 10.73 -5.02 -11.53
N ARG A 3 9.73 -5.15 -12.41
CA ARG A 3 8.51 -4.34 -12.30
C ARG A 3 7.72 -4.62 -11.03
N LEU A 4 7.57 -5.89 -10.64
CA LEU A 4 6.90 -6.28 -9.39
C LEU A 4 7.60 -5.66 -8.18
N LYS A 5 8.94 -5.70 -8.15
CA LYS A 5 9.73 -5.07 -7.09
C LYS A 5 9.48 -3.56 -7.05
N GLN A 6 9.58 -2.89 -8.20
CA GLN A 6 9.37 -1.44 -8.31
C GLN A 6 7.97 -1.02 -7.84
N THR A 7 6.91 -1.71 -8.29
CA THR A 7 5.54 -1.38 -7.89
C THR A 7 5.32 -1.64 -6.40
N THR A 8 5.91 -2.71 -5.84
CA THR A 8 5.85 -3.00 -4.40
C THR A 8 6.56 -1.93 -3.56
N GLU A 9 7.77 -1.50 -3.97
CA GLU A 9 8.52 -0.42 -3.29
C GLU A 9 7.79 0.92 -3.38
N ALA A 10 7.21 1.24 -4.53
CA ALA A 10 6.47 2.48 -4.74
C ALA A 10 5.19 2.52 -3.88
N LEU A 11 4.39 1.45 -3.84
CA LEU A 11 3.20 1.36 -2.98
C LEU A 11 3.57 1.45 -1.49
N ARG A 12 4.69 0.86 -1.10
CA ARG A 12 5.19 0.93 0.27
C ARG A 12 5.58 2.36 0.65
N ALA A 13 6.29 3.06 -0.24
CA ALA A 13 6.65 4.46 -0.06
C ALA A 13 5.41 5.36 0.04
N LEU A 14 4.43 5.17 -0.86
CA LEU A 14 3.16 5.90 -0.83
C LEU A 14 2.35 5.64 0.43
N THR A 15 2.31 4.39 0.89
CA THR A 15 1.66 4.03 2.17
C THR A 15 2.33 4.77 3.33
N LYS A 16 3.67 4.87 3.32
CA LYS A 16 4.40 5.59 4.36
C LYS A 16 4.16 7.10 4.30
N GLU A 17 4.15 7.68 3.11
CA GLU A 17 3.82 9.09 2.88
C GLU A 17 2.43 9.42 3.42
N ALA A 18 1.42 8.63 3.06
CA ALA A 18 0.05 8.79 3.51
C ALA A 18 -0.07 8.66 5.04
N GLU A 19 0.64 7.69 5.65
CA GLU A 19 0.68 7.53 7.10
C GLU A 19 1.27 8.76 7.78
N THR A 20 2.43 9.23 7.32
CA THR A 20 3.09 10.42 7.87
C THR A 20 2.20 11.65 7.72
N PHE A 21 1.63 11.89 6.54
CA PHE A 21 0.73 13.03 6.31
C PHE A 21 -0.49 12.98 7.23
N TYR A 22 -1.12 11.81 7.36
CA TYR A 22 -2.27 11.64 8.22
C TYR A 22 -1.94 11.93 9.70
N ILE A 23 -0.82 11.38 10.20
CA ILE A 23 -0.44 11.51 11.61
C ILE A 23 0.06 12.93 11.93
N ASP A 24 0.86 13.51 11.04
CA ASP A 24 1.60 14.74 11.34
C ASP A 24 0.92 16.00 10.86
N VAL A 25 -0.04 15.89 9.93
CA VAL A 25 -0.81 17.03 9.42
C VAL A 25 -2.28 16.87 9.81
N VAL A 26 -2.98 15.91 9.20
CA VAL A 26 -4.44 15.77 9.31
C VAL A 26 -4.93 15.59 10.74
N LYS A 27 -4.13 14.93 11.59
CA LYS A 27 -4.47 14.69 13.00
C LYS A 27 -3.93 15.68 13.99
N LYS A 28 -2.97 16.52 13.60
CA LYS A 28 -2.36 17.51 14.48
C LYS A 28 -2.90 18.92 14.28
N ASP A 29 -3.40 19.21 13.09
CA ASP A 29 -3.93 20.52 12.74
C ASP A 29 -5.47 20.53 12.80
N PRO A 30 -6.09 21.19 13.81
CA PRO A 30 -7.54 21.30 13.91
C PRO A 30 -8.17 22.16 12.81
N ALA A 31 -7.39 22.98 12.11
CA ALA A 31 -7.84 23.83 11.02
C ALA A 31 -7.60 23.19 9.63
N TYR A 32 -7.09 21.96 9.58
CA TYR A 32 -6.89 21.26 8.33
C TYR A 32 -8.24 20.99 7.64
N GLU A 33 -8.35 21.48 6.41
CA GLU A 33 -9.49 21.24 5.52
C GLU A 33 -9.10 20.32 4.36
N VAL A 34 -10.03 19.46 3.96
CA VAL A 34 -9.77 18.46 2.92
C VAL A 34 -9.74 19.12 1.54
N ASP A 35 -8.59 19.08 0.88
CA ASP A 35 -8.45 19.47 -0.52
C ASP A 35 -8.61 18.24 -1.44
N PHE A 36 -9.85 18.03 -1.91
CA PHE A 36 -10.15 16.89 -2.76
C PHE A 36 -9.43 16.94 -4.12
N TYR A 37 -9.42 18.10 -4.79
CA TYR A 37 -8.88 18.21 -6.15
C TYR A 37 -7.36 18.38 -6.18
N GLY A 38 -6.77 19.03 -5.17
CA GLY A 38 -5.34 19.27 -5.10
C GLY A 38 -4.55 18.23 -4.31
N LYS A 39 -5.20 17.41 -3.47
CA LYS A 39 -4.52 16.34 -2.70
C LYS A 39 -5.14 14.96 -2.87
N VAL A 40 -6.42 14.79 -2.53
CA VAL A 40 -7.03 13.45 -2.45
C VAL A 40 -7.06 12.77 -3.82
N LYS A 41 -7.64 13.44 -4.82
CA LYS A 41 -7.78 12.89 -6.18
C LYS A 41 -6.41 12.60 -6.81
N PRO A 42 -5.42 13.52 -6.83
CA PRO A 42 -4.10 13.22 -7.37
C PRO A 42 -3.41 12.02 -6.70
N PHE A 43 -3.52 11.90 -5.37
CA PHE A 43 -2.92 10.79 -4.64
C PHE A 43 -3.62 9.45 -4.95
N ALA A 44 -4.96 9.45 -5.03
CA ALA A 44 -5.73 8.28 -5.46
C ALA A 44 -5.42 7.88 -6.91
N ASP A 45 -5.36 8.85 -7.82
CA ASP A 45 -5.00 8.64 -9.23
C ASP A 45 -3.58 8.04 -9.39
N GLN A 46 -2.71 8.22 -8.40
CA GLN A 46 -1.40 7.57 -8.35
C GLN A 46 -1.45 6.16 -7.74
N VAL A 47 -2.14 5.98 -6.61
CA VAL A 47 -2.14 4.71 -5.86
C VAL A 47 -2.97 3.65 -6.55
N GLN A 48 -4.17 3.97 -7.02
CA GLN A 48 -5.14 2.99 -7.54
C GLN A 48 -4.63 2.22 -8.77
N PRO A 49 -4.18 2.86 -9.86
CA PRO A 49 -3.67 2.12 -11.02
C PRO A 49 -2.42 1.32 -10.68
N LEU A 50 -1.55 1.86 -9.80
CA LEU A 50 -0.34 1.17 -9.35
C LEU A 50 -0.67 -0.07 -8.51
N ALA A 51 -1.67 0.00 -7.63
CA ALA A 51 -2.16 -1.13 -6.83
C ALA A 51 -2.73 -2.23 -7.73
N GLN A 52 -3.47 -1.85 -8.77
CA GLN A 52 -4.03 -2.82 -9.71
C GLN A 52 -2.95 -3.49 -10.57
N GLU A 53 -1.96 -2.72 -11.03
CA GLU A 53 -0.79 -3.26 -11.72
C GLU A 53 -0.02 -4.23 -10.81
N TRP A 54 0.29 -3.81 -9.58
CA TRP A 54 0.94 -4.66 -8.59
C TRP A 54 0.18 -5.96 -8.35
N ALA A 55 -1.14 -5.90 -8.19
CA ALA A 55 -1.98 -7.07 -8.01
C ALA A 55 -1.88 -8.05 -9.19
N SER A 56 -1.85 -7.53 -10.42
CA SER A 56 -1.71 -8.36 -11.64
C SER A 56 -0.35 -9.06 -11.73
N LEU A 57 0.69 -8.50 -11.12
CA LEU A 57 2.05 -9.04 -11.12
C LEU A 57 2.31 -9.99 -9.94
N VAL A 58 1.79 -9.66 -8.75
CA VAL A 58 2.06 -10.40 -7.52
C VAL A 58 1.28 -11.71 -7.46
N LYS A 59 0.04 -11.76 -7.99
CA LYS A 59 -0.78 -12.98 -7.96
C LYS A 59 -0.09 -14.14 -8.70
N PRO A 60 0.35 -14.00 -9.97
CA PRO A 60 1.09 -15.06 -10.65
C PRO A 60 2.41 -15.41 -9.96
N PHE A 61 3.12 -14.41 -9.43
CA PHE A 61 4.37 -14.61 -8.71
C PHE A 61 4.17 -15.51 -7.47
N LEU A 62 3.17 -15.24 -6.63
CA LEU A 62 2.86 -16.05 -5.44
C LEU A 62 2.37 -17.46 -5.79
N MET A 63 1.72 -17.64 -6.95
CA MET A 63 1.32 -18.96 -7.43
C MET A 63 2.52 -19.80 -7.90
N GLN A 64 3.52 -19.16 -8.52
CA GLN A 64 4.74 -19.83 -8.96
C GLN A 64 5.75 -20.04 -7.83
N HIS A 65 5.75 -19.15 -6.84
CA HIS A 65 6.62 -19.16 -5.67
C HIS A 65 5.79 -19.34 -4.41
N TYR A 66 5.36 -20.58 -4.14
CA TYR A 66 4.58 -20.89 -2.95
C TYR A 66 5.32 -20.43 -1.68
N THR A 67 4.66 -19.56 -0.93
CA THR A 67 5.15 -19.00 0.33
C THR A 67 4.11 -19.12 1.44
N LYS A 68 4.59 -19.17 2.68
CA LYS A 68 3.76 -19.07 3.89
C LYS A 68 3.60 -17.61 4.37
N LEU A 69 4.35 -16.66 3.80
CA LEU A 69 4.35 -15.26 4.23
C LEU A 69 3.15 -14.49 3.69
N VAL A 70 2.73 -14.77 2.45
CA VAL A 70 1.62 -14.06 1.79
C VAL A 70 0.75 -15.05 1.02
N HIS A 71 -0.54 -15.06 1.35
CA HIS A 71 -1.56 -15.77 0.58
C HIS A 71 -2.21 -14.84 -0.46
N VAL A 72 -2.64 -15.41 -1.59
CA VAL A 72 -3.28 -14.66 -2.69
C VAL A 72 -4.50 -13.87 -2.23
N SER A 73 -5.27 -14.36 -1.25
CA SER A 73 -6.41 -13.65 -0.66
C SER A 73 -6.01 -12.33 0.02
N GLN A 74 -4.79 -12.24 0.56
CA GLN A 74 -4.28 -11.01 1.16
C GLN A 74 -3.97 -9.94 0.11
N VAL A 75 -3.75 -10.31 -1.15
CA VAL A 75 -3.49 -9.35 -2.25
C VAL A 75 -4.72 -8.49 -2.49
N GLU A 76 -5.90 -9.10 -2.62
CA GLU A 76 -7.16 -8.38 -2.87
C GLU A 76 -7.49 -7.45 -1.70
N GLN A 77 -7.37 -7.95 -0.47
CA GLN A 77 -7.55 -7.11 0.72
C GLN A 77 -6.54 -5.96 0.78
N THR A 78 -5.31 -6.16 0.29
CA THR A 78 -4.28 -5.11 0.25
C THR A 78 -4.64 -4.04 -0.78
N VAL A 79 -5.20 -4.40 -1.93
CA VAL A 79 -5.69 -3.44 -2.93
C VAL A 79 -6.81 -2.58 -2.35
N GLU A 80 -7.81 -3.20 -1.70
CA GLU A 80 -8.90 -2.47 -1.04
C GLU A 80 -8.37 -1.56 0.09
N ASN A 81 -7.40 -2.05 0.86
CA ASN A 81 -6.78 -1.24 1.91
C ASN A 81 -5.95 -0.09 1.32
N LEU A 82 -5.34 -0.25 0.15
CA LEU A 82 -4.64 0.82 -0.56
C LEU A 82 -5.61 1.91 -1.03
N ASP A 83 -6.85 1.57 -1.43
CA ASP A 83 -7.91 2.55 -1.69
C ASP A 83 -8.28 3.33 -0.41
N VAL A 84 -8.40 2.61 0.71
CA VAL A 84 -8.63 3.23 2.03
C VAL A 84 -7.47 4.15 2.40
N VAL A 85 -6.22 3.74 2.19
CA VAL A 85 -5.02 4.56 2.40
C VAL A 85 -5.08 5.81 1.52
N ALA A 86 -5.38 5.67 0.24
CA ALA A 86 -5.37 6.76 -0.72
C ALA A 86 -6.41 7.85 -0.41
N ILE A 87 -7.55 7.47 0.19
CA ILE A 87 -8.64 8.41 0.47
C ILE A 87 -8.62 8.84 1.93
N LYS A 88 -8.71 7.89 2.87
CA LYS A 88 -8.98 8.17 4.29
C LYS A 88 -7.83 8.86 5.02
N SER A 89 -6.61 8.79 4.48
CA SER A 89 -5.43 9.48 5.05
C SER A 89 -5.53 11.00 4.95
N PHE A 90 -6.47 11.53 4.18
CA PHE A 90 -6.68 12.97 4.01
C PHE A 90 -7.92 13.51 4.73
N TYR A 91 -8.67 12.67 5.47
CA TYR A 91 -9.90 13.09 6.14
C TYR A 91 -9.73 13.08 7.67
N PRO A 92 -9.95 14.22 8.36
CA PRO A 92 -9.89 14.29 9.82
C PRO A 92 -10.90 13.37 10.53
N SER A 93 -12.04 13.09 9.89
CA SER A 93 -13.08 12.20 10.41
C SER A 93 -12.67 10.72 10.46
N SER A 94 -11.60 10.33 9.78
CA SER A 94 -11.10 8.95 9.81
C SER A 94 -10.65 8.56 11.23
N GLY A 95 -10.98 7.34 11.65
CA GLY A 95 -10.60 6.86 12.99
C GLY A 95 -9.10 6.57 13.09
N MET A 96 -8.39 7.17 14.05
CA MET A 96 -6.93 7.02 14.24
C MET A 96 -6.50 5.54 14.32
N ARG A 97 -7.16 4.77 15.19
CA ARG A 97 -6.84 3.36 15.41
C ARG A 97 -7.04 2.54 14.14
N ARG A 98 -8.20 2.67 13.49
CA ARG A 98 -8.52 1.92 12.27
C ARG A 98 -7.53 2.23 11.15
N GLN A 99 -7.20 3.50 10.94
CA GLN A 99 -6.27 3.90 9.89
C GLN A 99 -4.85 3.35 10.13
N ARG A 100 -4.36 3.37 11.38
CA ARG A 100 -3.07 2.76 11.72
C ARG A 100 -3.02 1.27 11.45
N GLU A 101 -4.09 0.54 11.78
CA GLU A 101 -4.16 -0.89 11.47
C GLU A 101 -4.19 -1.15 9.96
N THR A 102 -4.87 -0.30 9.18
CA THR A 102 -4.81 -0.34 7.72
C THR A 102 -3.38 -0.14 7.19
N PHE A 103 -2.66 0.89 7.65
CA PHE A 103 -1.27 1.13 7.23
C PHE A 103 -0.35 -0.06 7.55
N LYS A 104 -0.47 -0.61 8.76
CA LYS A 104 0.30 -1.80 9.17
C LYS A 104 -0.01 -3.01 8.30
N SER A 105 -1.29 -3.27 8.05
CA SER A 105 -1.71 -4.40 7.23
C SER A 105 -1.17 -4.32 5.81
N VAL A 106 -1.23 -3.14 5.18
CA VAL A 106 -0.68 -2.91 3.83
C VAL A 106 0.84 -3.07 3.85
N THR A 107 1.52 -2.41 4.78
CA THR A 107 2.98 -2.43 4.88
C THR A 107 3.50 -3.86 5.09
N PHE A 108 2.86 -4.64 5.95
CA PHE A 108 3.22 -6.03 6.20
C PHE A 108 3.20 -6.89 4.92
N VAL A 109 2.13 -6.79 4.12
CA VAL A 109 2.01 -7.58 2.88
C VAL A 109 3.05 -7.13 1.85
N LEU A 110 3.27 -5.82 1.69
CA LEU A 110 4.27 -5.31 0.75
C LEU A 110 5.70 -5.72 1.16
N ASP A 111 6.02 -5.66 2.45
CA ASP A 111 7.32 -6.10 2.97
C ASP A 111 7.54 -7.60 2.77
N ALA A 112 6.51 -8.40 3.02
CA ALA A 112 6.56 -9.84 2.81
C ALA A 112 6.76 -10.20 1.32
N VAL A 113 6.11 -9.48 0.40
CA VAL A 113 6.34 -9.65 -1.05
C VAL A 113 7.76 -9.29 -1.44
N LEU A 114 8.33 -8.21 -0.88
CA LEU A 114 9.74 -7.85 -1.13
C LEU A 114 10.70 -8.93 -0.65
N GLU A 115 10.41 -9.55 0.48
CA GLU A 115 11.23 -10.64 1.02
C GLU A 115 11.17 -11.88 0.12
N GLU A 116 9.99 -12.24 -0.37
CA GLU A 116 9.83 -13.33 -1.34
C GLU A 116 10.57 -13.08 -2.66
N ILE A 117 10.56 -11.84 -3.16
CA ILE A 117 11.33 -11.49 -4.36
C ILE A 117 12.83 -11.71 -4.12
N LYS A 118 13.36 -11.33 -2.95
CA LYS A 118 14.77 -11.59 -2.60
C LYS A 118 15.07 -13.09 -2.54
N HIS A 119 14.21 -13.86 -1.89
CA HIS A 119 14.38 -15.31 -1.80
C HIS A 119 14.35 -16.00 -3.17
N ALA A 120 13.46 -15.58 -4.06
CA ALA A 120 13.38 -16.12 -5.42
C ALA A 120 14.63 -15.79 -6.25
N ASN A 121 15.16 -14.57 -6.13
CA ASN A 121 16.41 -14.19 -6.80
C ASN A 121 17.61 -15.03 -6.32
N ASN A 122 17.69 -15.31 -5.01
CA ASN A 122 18.78 -16.10 -4.44
C ASN A 122 18.75 -17.59 -4.82
N LYS A 123 17.60 -18.13 -5.24
CA LYS A 123 17.47 -19.53 -5.72
C LYS A 123 17.81 -19.71 -7.21
N THR A 124 17.97 -18.61 -7.95
CA THR A 124 18.19 -18.62 -9.40
C THR A 124 19.67 -18.42 -9.75
N ILE A 125 20.53 -18.30 -8.74
CA ILE A 125 22.00 -18.24 -8.82
C ILE A 125 22.55 -19.55 -8.24
#